data_AF-A0A969NCC9-F1
#
_entry.id   AF-A0A969NCC9-F1
#
_cell.length_a   1.000
_cell.length_b   1.000
_cell.length_c   1.000
_cell.angle_alpha   90.00
_cell.angle_beta   90.00
_cell.angle_gamma   90.00
#
_symmetry.space_group_name_H-M   'P 1'
#
loop_
_entity.id
_entity.type
_entity.pdbx_description
1 polymer ?
#
loop_
_entity_poly.entity_id
_entity_poly.type
_entity_poly.pdbx_seq_one_letter_code
_entity_poly.pdbx_strand_id
1 'polypeptide(L)'
;MFKDREIIHEALFRLEQLTGTKSEIISQSDKTDALLTIADKKMVAEVKSEVRASNKGMVLSKINELKNNSQVPVLLIANYIASDIATEFQNKNINYIDTAGNTFLKVDELFIFISGQKSRKH
;
A
#
# COMPACT_ATOMS: atom_id res chain seq x y z
N MET A 1 11.44 -7.90 7.45
CA MET A 1 12.52 -8.90 7.18
C MET A 1 12.35 -9.45 5.76
N PHE A 2 13.33 -9.29 4.85
CA PHE A 2 13.40 -9.77 3.44
C PHE A 2 12.10 -9.81 2.59
N LYS A 3 11.11 -10.60 2.99
CA LYS A 3 9.77 -10.68 2.37
C LYS A 3 9.12 -9.31 2.23
N ASP A 4 9.08 -8.49 3.28
CA ASP A 4 8.42 -7.18 3.20
C ASP A 4 9.03 -6.28 2.11
N ARG A 5 10.36 -6.38 1.91
CA ARG A 5 11.08 -5.64 0.87
C ARG A 5 10.69 -6.14 -0.54
N GLU A 6 10.50 -7.44 -0.70
CA GLU A 6 10.04 -8.04 -1.97
C GLU A 6 8.62 -7.58 -2.30
N ILE A 7 7.70 -7.59 -1.33
CA ILE A 7 6.33 -7.10 -1.49
C ILE A 7 6.32 -5.62 -1.93
N ILE A 8 7.11 -4.77 -1.26
CA ILE A 8 7.22 -3.35 -1.63
C ILE A 8 7.73 -3.21 -3.07
N HIS A 9 8.84 -3.88 -3.42
CA HIS A 9 9.41 -3.79 -4.76
C HIS A 9 8.44 -4.25 -5.85
N GLU A 10 7.75 -5.37 -5.64
CA GLU A 10 6.82 -5.88 -6.63
C GLU A 10 5.62 -4.94 -6.81
N ALA A 11 5.04 -4.45 -5.70
CA ALA A 11 3.93 -3.49 -5.75
C ALA A 11 4.32 -2.20 -6.47
N LEU A 12 5.46 -1.61 -6.12
CA LEU A 12 5.96 -0.38 -6.74
C LEU A 12 6.30 -0.58 -8.23
N PHE A 13 6.97 -1.68 -8.57
CA PHE A 13 7.25 -2.04 -9.95
C PHE A 13 5.97 -2.17 -10.77
N ARG A 14 4.93 -2.81 -10.22
CA ARG A 14 3.63 -2.95 -10.90
C ARG A 14 2.93 -1.62 -11.12
N LEU A 15 2.95 -0.74 -10.12
CA LEU A 15 2.41 0.60 -10.24
C LEU A 15 3.09 1.37 -11.38
N GLU A 16 4.42 1.33 -11.43
CA GLU A 16 5.21 2.01 -12.45
C GLU A 16 4.92 1.44 -13.84
N GLN A 17 4.83 0.11 -13.99
CA GLN A 17 4.47 -0.52 -15.27
C GLN A 17 3.05 -0.15 -15.76
N LEU A 18 2.10 0.03 -14.84
CA LEU A 18 0.71 0.33 -15.18
C LEU A 18 0.44 1.82 -15.41
N THR A 19 1.25 2.70 -14.83
CA THR A 19 0.96 4.14 -14.79
C THR A 19 2.08 5.04 -15.31
N GLY A 20 3.31 4.53 -15.40
CA GLY A 20 4.51 5.34 -15.59
C GLY A 20 4.89 6.20 -14.37
N THR A 21 4.19 6.03 -13.23
CA THR A 21 4.44 6.81 -12.02
C THR A 21 5.71 6.34 -11.35
N LYS A 22 6.67 7.26 -11.17
CA LYS A 22 7.91 6.98 -10.45
C LYS A 22 7.64 6.76 -8.97
N SER A 23 8.36 5.81 -8.39
CA SER A 23 8.35 5.54 -6.96
C SER A 23 9.72 5.13 -6.45
N GLU A 24 10.07 5.57 -5.25
CA GLU A 24 11.39 5.29 -4.66
C GLU A 24 11.27 4.93 -3.18
N ILE A 25 12.07 3.97 -2.72
CA ILE A 25 12.18 3.62 -1.29
C ILE A 25 13.24 4.53 -0.67
N ILE A 26 12.84 5.39 0.26
CA ILE A 26 13.75 6.30 0.98
C ILE A 26 14.48 5.55 2.09
N SER A 27 13.76 4.82 2.93
CA SER A 27 14.33 4.08 4.05
C SER A 27 13.43 2.95 4.53
N GLN A 28 14.01 1.99 5.25
CA GLN A 28 13.29 0.96 6.02
C GLN A 28 13.81 1.04 7.46
N SER A 29 12.92 0.94 8.45
CA SER A 29 13.29 1.00 9.86
C SER A 29 12.43 0.05 10.70
N ASP A 30 12.84 -0.24 11.93
CA ASP A 30 12.09 -1.16 12.80
C ASP A 30 10.72 -0.61 13.25
N LYS A 31 10.51 0.71 13.16
CA LYS A 31 9.26 1.36 13.60
C LYS A 31 8.19 1.42 12.50
N THR A 32 8.59 1.33 11.24
CA THR A 32 7.72 1.46 10.06
C THR A 32 8.31 0.63 8.93
N ASP A 33 7.50 -0.21 8.27
CA ASP A 33 8.01 -1.16 7.29
C ASP A 33 8.79 -0.47 6.16
N ALA A 34 8.33 0.70 5.69
CA ALA A 34 9.14 1.58 4.85
C ALA A 34 8.69 3.05 4.86
N LEU A 35 9.59 3.93 4.42
CA LEU A 35 9.33 5.30 3.97
C LEU A 35 9.64 5.37 2.48
N LEU A 36 8.70 5.85 1.68
CA LEU A 36 8.81 5.86 0.22
C LEU A 36 8.20 7.12 -0.39
N THR A 37 8.43 7.31 -1.69
CA THR A 37 7.75 8.32 -2.52
C THR A 37 6.99 7.65 -3.65
N ILE A 38 5.85 8.24 -4.02
CA ILE A 38 5.12 7.96 -5.27
C ILE A 38 4.75 9.31 -5.87
N ALA A 39 5.18 9.59 -7.09
CA ALA A 39 5.04 10.92 -7.72
C ALA A 39 5.51 12.06 -6.79
N ASP A 40 6.70 11.90 -6.20
CA ASP A 40 7.32 12.84 -5.24
C ASP A 40 6.54 13.07 -3.92
N LYS A 41 5.41 12.38 -3.71
CA LYS A 41 4.66 12.42 -2.44
C LYS A 41 5.22 11.41 -1.46
N LYS A 42 5.73 11.90 -0.34
CA LYS A 42 6.33 11.08 0.73
C LYS A 42 5.27 10.38 1.56
N MET A 43 5.45 9.10 1.83
CA MET A 43 4.45 8.24 2.48
C MET A 43 5.10 7.19 3.36
N VAL A 44 4.47 6.85 4.49
CA VAL A 44 4.87 5.74 5.34
C VAL A 44 4.10 4.48 4.94
N ALA A 45 4.81 3.37 4.76
CA ALA A 45 4.23 2.10 4.36
C ALA A 45 4.04 1.17 5.57
N GLU A 46 2.87 0.53 5.60
CA GLU A 46 2.57 -0.66 6.39
C GLU A 46 2.45 -1.83 5.43
N VAL A 47 3.22 -2.89 5.66
CA VAL A 47 3.32 -4.05 4.78
C VAL A 47 2.61 -5.25 5.42
N LYS A 48 1.83 -5.96 4.60
CA LYS A 48 1.16 -7.21 4.99
C LYS A 48 1.32 -8.25 3.90
N SER A 49 1.41 -9.52 4.29
CA SER A 49 1.32 -10.60 3.30
C SER A 49 -0.06 -10.59 2.63
N GLU A 50 -1.13 -10.66 3.43
CA GLU A 50 -2.49 -10.64 2.94
C GLU A 50 -3.40 -9.82 3.84
N VAL A 51 -4.43 -9.24 3.25
CA VAL A 51 -5.48 -8.50 3.97
C VAL A 51 -6.83 -9.11 3.63
N ARG A 52 -7.45 -9.71 4.64
CA ARG A 52 -8.71 -10.45 4.55
C ARG A 52 -9.64 -10.04 5.68
N ALA A 53 -10.91 -10.45 5.58
CA ALA A 53 -11.90 -10.19 6.63
C ALA A 53 -11.43 -10.63 8.04
N SER A 54 -10.67 -11.72 8.15
CA SER A 54 -10.17 -12.25 9.42
C SER A 54 -9.12 -11.38 10.11
N ASN A 55 -8.36 -10.57 9.36
CA ASN A 55 -7.28 -9.74 9.92
C ASN A 55 -7.49 -8.23 9.72
N LYS A 56 -8.56 -7.82 9.04
CA LYS A 56 -8.83 -6.40 8.72
C LYS A 56 -8.84 -5.49 9.94
N GLY A 57 -9.39 -5.95 11.07
CA GLY A 57 -9.46 -5.15 12.30
C GLY A 57 -8.08 -4.79 12.84
N MET A 58 -7.15 -5.75 12.83
CA MET A 58 -5.76 -5.54 13.24
C MET A 58 -5.03 -4.60 12.27
N VAL A 59 -5.23 -4.78 10.96
CA VAL A 59 -4.64 -3.89 9.93
C VAL A 59 -5.15 -2.47 10.09
N LEU A 60 -6.45 -2.27 10.29
CA LEU A 60 -7.05 -0.95 10.52
C LEU A 60 -6.51 -0.28 11.78
N SER A 61 -6.36 -1.04 12.87
CA SER A 61 -5.77 -0.53 14.11
C SER A 61 -4.36 0.02 13.86
N LYS A 62 -3.53 -0.74 13.14
CA LYS A 62 -2.14 -0.32 12.84
C LYS A 62 -2.08 0.88 11.89
N ILE A 63 -2.94 0.93 10.88
CA ILE A 63 -3.07 2.10 9.99
C ILE A 63 -3.43 3.35 10.81
N ASN A 64 -4.38 3.25 11.75
CA ASN A 64 -4.79 4.37 12.58
C ASN A 64 -3.67 4.82 13.54
N GLU A 65 -2.94 3.87 14.13
CA GLU A 65 -1.75 4.16 14.94
C GLU A 65 -0.70 4.94 14.13
N LEU A 66 -0.39 4.49 12.91
CA LEU A 66 0.55 5.18 12.01
C LEU A 66 0.04 6.56 11.60
N LYS A 67 -1.25 6.71 11.29
CA LYS A 67 -1.85 8.02 10.97
C LYS A 67 -1.70 9.01 12.11
N ASN A 68 -1.82 8.57 13.36
CA ASN A 68 -1.69 9.43 14.53
C ASN A 68 -0.23 9.80 14.83
N ASN A 69 0.73 8.95 14.44
CA ASN A 69 2.15 9.11 14.74
C ASN A 69 2.98 9.66 13.58
N SER A 70 2.39 9.81 12.39
CA SER A 70 3.07 10.23 11.16
C SER A 70 2.54 11.57 10.67
N GLN A 71 3.47 12.43 10.21
CA GLN A 71 3.13 13.68 9.52
C GLN A 71 2.90 13.47 8.01
N VAL A 72 3.13 12.25 7.52
CA VAL A 72 2.94 11.86 6.11
C VAL A 72 1.84 10.80 5.97
N PRO A 73 1.14 10.73 4.82
CA PRO A 73 0.10 9.73 4.58
C PRO A 73 0.59 8.29 4.77
N VAL A 74 -0.31 7.44 5.24
CA VAL A 74 -0.07 6.00 5.37
C VAL A 74 -0.49 5.29 4.10
N LEU A 75 0.34 4.35 3.63
CA LEU A 75 0.08 3.42 2.54
C LEU A 75 0.09 1.99 3.05
N LEU A 76 -0.99 1.26 2.79
CA LEU A 76 -0.99 -0.18 2.96
C LEU A 76 -0.41 -0.85 1.70
N ILE A 77 0.59 -1.69 1.86
CA ILE A 77 1.15 -2.51 0.78
C ILE A 77 0.93 -3.98 1.13
N ALA A 78 0.38 -4.77 0.21
CA ALA A 78 0.23 -6.21 0.44
C ALA A 78 0.42 -7.09 -0.79
N ASN A 79 0.66 -8.40 -0.63
CA ASN A 79 0.59 -9.30 -1.79
C ASN A 79 -0.84 -9.43 -2.31
N TYR A 80 -1.79 -9.40 -1.40
CA TYR A 80 -3.20 -9.57 -1.74
C TYR A 80 -4.10 -8.83 -0.77
N ILE A 81 -5.04 -8.07 -1.32
CA ILE A 81 -6.14 -7.46 -0.58
C ILE A 81 -7.43 -8.05 -1.16
N ALA A 82 -8.25 -8.68 -0.31
CA ALA A 82 -9.53 -9.21 -0.75
C ALA A 82 -10.42 -8.09 -1.30
N SER A 83 -11.17 -8.37 -2.37
CA SER A 83 -11.90 -7.35 -3.14
C SER A 83 -12.95 -6.59 -2.33
N ASP A 84 -13.63 -7.29 -1.41
CA ASP A 84 -14.56 -6.71 -0.44
C ASP A 84 -13.84 -5.73 0.49
N ILE A 85 -12.63 -6.08 0.95
CA ILE A 85 -11.81 -5.23 1.80
C ILE A 85 -11.23 -4.04 1.03
N ALA A 86 -10.78 -4.23 -0.21
CA ALA A 86 -10.30 -3.14 -1.07
C ALA A 86 -11.40 -2.09 -1.29
N THR A 87 -12.63 -2.56 -1.55
CA THR A 87 -13.81 -1.69 -1.67
C THR A 87 -14.10 -0.95 -0.36
N GLU A 88 -14.06 -1.64 0.78
CA GLU A 88 -14.24 -1.03 2.10
C GLU A 88 -13.17 0.05 2.37
N PHE A 89 -11.91 -0.23 2.03
CA PHE A 89 -10.78 0.68 2.25
C PHE A 89 -10.84 1.90 1.33
N GLN A 90 -11.20 1.71 0.05
CA GLN A 90 -11.50 2.80 -0.88
C GLN A 90 -12.60 3.73 -0.32
N ASN A 91 -13.72 3.17 0.16
CA ASN A 91 -14.81 3.95 0.75
C ASN A 91 -14.39 4.74 1.99
N LYS A 92 -13.38 4.24 2.73
CA LYS A 92 -12.80 4.89 3.91
C LYS A 92 -11.61 5.81 3.59
N ASN A 93 -11.30 6.04 2.30
CA ASN A 93 -10.11 6.78 1.84
C ASN A 93 -8.81 6.25 2.48
N ILE A 94 -8.65 4.94 2.55
CA ILE A 94 -7.41 4.28 2.99
C ILE A 94 -6.58 3.99 1.74
N ASN A 95 -5.39 4.57 1.67
CA ASN A 95 -4.48 4.34 0.57
C ASN A 95 -3.93 2.91 0.63
N TYR A 96 -4.00 2.19 -0.49
CA TYR A 96 -3.48 0.85 -0.61
C TYR A 96 -2.90 0.56 -1.99
N ILE A 97 -2.00 -0.43 -2.02
CA ILE A 97 -1.53 -1.09 -3.23
C ILE A 97 -1.32 -2.58 -2.95
N ASP A 98 -1.69 -3.43 -3.90
CA ASP A 98 -1.30 -4.84 -3.90
C ASP A 98 -0.27 -5.18 -4.98
N THR A 99 0.39 -6.34 -4.87
CA THR A 99 1.39 -6.78 -5.86
C THR A 99 0.80 -7.21 -7.20
N ALA A 100 -0.52 -7.32 -7.33
CA ALA A 100 -1.16 -7.43 -8.64
C ALA A 100 -1.22 -6.06 -9.34
N GLY A 101 -1.12 -4.96 -8.59
CA GLY A 101 -1.22 -3.58 -9.04
C GLY A 101 -2.58 -2.95 -8.75
N ASN A 102 -3.51 -3.63 -8.06
CA ASN A 102 -4.72 -2.97 -7.59
C ASN A 102 -4.33 -1.89 -6.59
N THR A 103 -4.76 -0.67 -6.86
CA THR A 103 -4.27 0.53 -6.18
C THR A 103 -5.43 1.47 -5.93
N PHE A 104 -5.50 2.02 -4.71
CA PHE A 104 -6.24 3.24 -4.44
C PHE A 104 -5.28 4.19 -3.72
N LEU A 105 -4.95 5.29 -4.37
CA LEU A 105 -4.09 6.31 -3.82
C LEU A 105 -4.75 7.66 -4.00
N LYS A 106 -4.98 8.35 -2.89
CA LYS A 106 -5.54 9.69 -2.86
C LYS A 106 -4.76 10.53 -1.85
N VAL A 107 -3.82 11.33 -2.34
CA VAL A 107 -2.92 12.16 -1.54
C VAL A 107 -2.78 13.52 -2.23
N ASP A 108 -3.23 14.59 -1.60
CA ASP A 108 -3.30 15.94 -2.19
C ASP A 108 -4.00 15.90 -3.58
N GLU A 109 -3.33 16.40 -4.63
CA GLU A 109 -3.76 16.34 -6.03
C GLU A 109 -3.50 14.99 -6.73
N LEU A 110 -2.79 14.06 -6.10
CA LEU A 110 -2.52 12.73 -6.65
C LEU A 110 -3.71 11.81 -6.43
N PHE A 111 -4.29 11.34 -7.53
CA PHE A 111 -5.31 10.30 -7.52
C PHE A 111 -4.97 9.18 -8.49
N ILE A 112 -4.80 7.96 -7.96
CA ILE A 112 -4.60 6.73 -8.74
C ILE A 112 -5.61 5.71 -8.28
N PHE A 113 -6.39 5.18 -9.22
CA PHE A 113 -7.29 4.06 -8.97
C PHE A 113 -7.12 2.99 -10.04
N ILE A 114 -6.70 1.81 -9.63
CA ILE A 114 -6.50 0.63 -10.47
C ILE A 114 -7.24 -0.53 -9.81
N SER A 115 -8.09 -1.21 -10.58
CA SER A 115 -8.83 -2.37 -10.12
C SER A 115 -8.88 -3.46 -11.20
N GLY A 116 -9.25 -4.67 -10.80
CA GLY A 116 -9.41 -5.81 -11.72
C GLY A 116 -8.12 -6.55 -12.07
N GLN A 117 -6.98 -6.17 -11.47
CA GLN A 117 -5.73 -6.91 -11.64
C GLN A 117 -5.80 -8.24 -10.87
N LYS A 118 -5.48 -9.34 -11.56
CA LYS A 118 -5.49 -10.68 -10.96
C LYS A 118 -4.14 -10.95 -10.33
N SER A 119 -4.15 -11.36 -9.06
CA SER A 119 -2.94 -11.86 -8.39
C SER A 119 -2.34 -13.01 -9.20
N ARG A 120 -1.04 -12.91 -9.49
CA ARG A 120 -0.30 -13.99 -10.12
C ARG A 120 -0.12 -15.07 -9.05
N LYS A 121 -0.75 -16.23 -9.24
CA LYS A 121 -0.39 -17.41 -8.47
C LYS A 121 1.05 -17.78 -8.85
N HIS A 122 1.98 -17.60 -7.92
CA HIS A 122 3.29 -18.26 -7.97
C HIS A 122 3.14 -19.71 -7.53
#